data_AF-A0A948S640-F1
#
_entry.id   AF-A0A948S640-F1
#
_cell.length_a   1.000
_cell.length_b   1.000
_cell.length_c   1.000
_cell.angle_alpha   90.00
_cell.angle_beta   90.00
_cell.angle_gamma   90.00
#
_symmetry.space_group_name_H-M   'P 1'
#
loop_
_entity.id
_entity.type
_entity.pdbx_description
1 polymer ?
#
loop_
_entity_poly.entity_id
_entity_poly.type
_entity_poly.pdbx_seq_one_letter_code
_entity_poly.pdbx_strand_id
1 'polypeptide(L)' 'SAYMANLAYDKARGNAAISSGHADAVAFGVPFIANPDLVERYQHDWPLNEADSNSFYGGTEKGYTDYPFYQ' A
#
# COMPACT_ATOMS: atom_id res chain seq x y z
N SER A 1 -23.73 -1.05 -7.02
CA SER A 1 -22.97 -0.06 -6.23
C SER A 1 -21.55 -0.56 -6.16
N ALA A 2 -20.55 0.30 -6.32
CA ALA A 2 -19.15 -0.12 -6.16
C ALA A 2 -18.85 -0.44 -4.68
N TYR A 3 -18.06 -1.48 -4.43
CA TYR A 3 -17.56 -1.90 -3.12
C TYR A 3 -16.04 -1.85 -3.09
N MET A 4 -15.51 -1.14 -2.10
CA MET A 4 -14.06 -1.04 -1.85
C MET A 4 -13.73 -1.84 -0.59
N ALA A 5 -12.89 -2.86 -0.73
CA ALA A 5 -12.35 -3.62 0.39
C ALA A 5 -11.13 -2.89 0.97
N ASN A 6 -10.92 -3.02 2.27
CA ASN A 6 -9.70 -2.60 2.96
C ASN A 6 -9.34 -3.65 4.02
N LEU A 7 -8.33 -3.36 4.86
CA LEU A 7 -7.81 -4.20 5.94
C LEU A 7 -6.77 -5.25 5.51
N ALA A 8 -5.49 -4.90 5.70
CA ALA A 8 -4.34 -5.78 5.59
C ALA A 8 -4.21 -6.55 4.27
N TYR A 9 -4.80 -6.07 3.18
CA TYR A 9 -4.59 -6.62 1.85
C TYR A 9 -3.13 -6.42 1.39
N ASP A 10 -2.61 -7.39 0.65
CA ASP A 10 -1.40 -7.30 -0.17
C ASP A 10 -1.79 -7.42 -1.65
N LYS A 11 -0.83 -7.27 -2.57
CA LYS A 11 -1.07 -7.36 -4.03
C LYS A 11 -1.83 -8.63 -4.41
N ALA A 12 -1.40 -9.78 -3.89
CA ALA A 12 -1.95 -11.08 -4.27
C ALA A 12 -3.40 -11.22 -3.80
N ARG A 13 -3.68 -10.93 -2.53
CA ARG A 13 -5.05 -10.97 -1.99
C ARG A 13 -5.94 -9.92 -2.63
N GLY A 14 -5.40 -8.75 -2.95
CA GLY A 14 -6.16 -7.68 -3.60
C GLY A 14 -6.61 -8.07 -5.00
N ASN A 15 -5.68 -8.61 -5.80
CA ASN A 15 -5.98 -9.14 -7.13
C ASN A 15 -7.00 -10.29 -7.06
N ALA A 16 -6.90 -11.18 -6.07
CA ALA A 16 -7.86 -12.26 -5.88
C ALA A 16 -9.27 -11.76 -5.53
N ALA A 17 -9.38 -10.75 -4.65
CA ALA A 17 -10.68 -10.17 -4.29
C ALA A 17 -11.36 -9.50 -5.48
N ILE A 18 -10.60 -8.78 -6.31
CA ILE A 18 -11.12 -8.18 -7.54
C ILE A 18 -11.51 -9.25 -8.56
N SER A 19 -10.62 -10.21 -8.83
CA SER A 19 -10.85 -11.26 -9.84
C SER A 19 -12.04 -12.17 -9.51
N SER A 20 -12.35 -12.34 -8.22
CA SER A 20 -13.52 -13.12 -7.77
C SER A 20 -14.83 -12.32 -7.72
N GLY A 21 -14.78 -11.00 -7.98
CA GLY A 21 -15.93 -10.11 -7.85
C GLY A 21 -16.31 -9.80 -6.39
N HIS A 22 -15.45 -10.13 -5.42
CA HIS A 22 -15.67 -9.81 -4.01
C HIS A 22 -15.49 -8.30 -3.72
N ALA A 23 -14.70 -7.59 -4.53
CA ALA A 23 -14.56 -6.14 -4.47
C ALA A 23 -14.30 -5.52 -5.84
N ASP A 24 -14.70 -4.26 -6.01
CA ASP A 24 -14.41 -3.47 -7.21
C ASP A 24 -13.07 -2.73 -7.10
N ALA A 25 -12.62 -2.47 -5.87
CA ALA A 25 -11.34 -1.82 -5.56
C ALA A 25 -10.81 -2.26 -4.19
N VAL A 26 -9.50 -2.04 -3.96
CA VAL A 26 -8.84 -2.34 -2.68
C VAL A 26 -8.06 -1.11 -2.20
N ALA A 27 -8.29 -0.70 -0.96
CA ALA A 27 -7.54 0.36 -0.30
C ALA A 27 -6.40 -0.21 0.55
N PHE A 28 -5.22 0.39 0.42
CA PHE A 28 -4.03 0.02 1.18
C PHE A 28 -3.64 1.16 2.14
N GLY A 29 -3.38 0.82 3.41
CA GLY A 29 -2.93 1.77 4.44
C GLY A 29 -1.42 1.72 4.61
N VAL A 30 -0.94 0.87 5.52
CA VAL A 30 0.49 0.71 5.85
C VAL A 30 1.42 0.57 4.62
N PRO A 31 1.07 -0.20 3.56
CA PRO A 31 1.90 -0.25 2.37
C PRO A 31 2.12 1.12 1.72
N PHE A 32 1.10 1.98 1.68
CA PHE A 32 1.19 3.33 1.11
C PHE A 32 1.95 4.31 2.00
N ILE A 33 1.98 4.11 3.34
CA ILE A 33 2.78 4.95 4.23
C ILE A 33 4.26 4.86 3.85
N ALA A 34 4.76 3.65 3.61
CA ALA A 34 6.18 3.43 3.34
C ALA A 34 6.56 3.50 1.85
N ASN A 35 5.59 3.45 0.95
CA ASN A 35 5.82 3.35 -0.49
C ASN A 35 5.00 4.42 -1.21
N PRO A 36 5.55 5.62 -1.46
CA PRO A 36 4.82 6.68 -2.15
C PRO A 36 4.45 6.30 -3.60
N ASP A 37 5.18 5.33 -4.17
CA ASP A 37 5.03 4.73 -5.50
C ASP A 37 4.49 3.28 -5.43
N LEU A 38 3.63 2.97 -4.45
CA LEU A 38 3.10 1.62 -4.25
C LEU A 38 2.45 1.03 -5.51
N VAL A 39 1.78 1.87 -6.31
CA VAL A 39 1.10 1.44 -7.53
C VAL A 39 2.10 0.90 -8.54
N GLU A 40 3.16 1.65 -8.82
CA GLU A 40 4.25 1.28 -9.72
C GLU A 40 4.97 0.03 -9.21
N ARG A 41 5.26 -0.04 -7.90
CA ARG A 41 5.88 -1.23 -7.30
C ARG A 41 5.02 -2.46 -7.48
N TYR A 42 3.71 -2.36 -7.25
CA TYR A 42 2.80 -3.46 -7.52
C TYR A 42 2.67 -3.77 -9.01
N GLN A 43 2.71 -2.79 -9.90
CA GLN A 43 2.65 -3.04 -11.33
C GLN A 43 3.87 -3.81 -11.84
N HIS A 44 5.06 -3.49 -11.32
CA HIS A 44 6.34 -4.04 -11.77
C HIS A 44 6.92 -5.16 -10.89
N ASP A 45 6.20 -5.54 -9.82
CA ASP A 45 6.69 -6.50 -8.82
C ASP A 45 8.01 -6.08 -8.17
N TRP A 46 8.19 -4.78 -7.96
CA TRP A 46 9.35 -4.25 -7.23
C TRP A 46 9.22 -4.47 -5.72
N PRO A 47 10.35 -4.64 -5.01
CA PRO A 47 10.36 -4.71 -3.55
C PRO A 47 9.65 -3.52 -2.91
N LEU A 48 8.95 -3.74 -1.80
CA LEU A 48 8.40 -2.67 -0.98
C LEU A 48 9.41 -2.24 0.08
N ASN A 49 9.41 -0.95 0.40
CA ASN A 49 10.02 -0.42 1.60
C ASN A 49 9.27 -0.97 2.83
N GLU A 50 10.01 -1.21 3.92
CA GLU A 50 9.44 -1.58 5.22
C GLU A 50 8.93 -0.34 5.95
N ALA A 51 7.72 -0.43 6.52
CA ALA A 51 7.14 0.63 7.31
C ALA A 51 7.72 0.65 8.74
N ASP A 52 8.04 1.84 9.26
CA ASP A 52 8.47 2.04 10.64
C ASP A 52 7.27 2.53 11.46
N SER A 53 6.61 1.59 12.14
CA SER A 53 5.40 1.88 12.92
C SER A 53 5.63 2.86 14.08
N ASN A 54 6.87 3.04 14.55
CA ASN A 54 7.17 4.02 15.59
C ASN A 54 7.01 5.47 15.12
N SER A 55 6.97 5.69 13.81
CA SER A 55 6.86 7.00 13.17
C SER A 55 5.46 7.33 12.63
N PHE A 56 4.47 6.44 12.80
CA PHE A 56 3.13 6.64 12.22
C PHE A 56 2.36 7.83 12.79
N TYR A 57 2.65 8.23 14.03
CA TYR A 57 1.91 9.29 14.72
C TYR A 57 2.86 10.31 15.33
N GLY A 58 2.66 11.58 15.00
CA GLY A 58 3.54 12.68 15.43
C GLY A 58 4.82 12.76 14.59
N GLY A 59 5.87 13.39 15.15
CA GLY A 59 7.13 13.58 14.44
C GLY A 59 7.12 14.72 13.42
N THR A 60 8.06 14.67 12.48
CA THR A 60 8.25 15.65 11.40
C THR A 60 8.37 14.91 10.05
N GLU A 61 9.49 14.99 9.36
CA GLU A 61 9.72 14.39 8.04
C GLU A 61 10.01 12.88 8.08
N LYS A 62 10.62 12.39 9.17
CA LYS A 62 11.08 11.01 9.29
C LYS A 62 9.91 10.04 9.41
N GLY A 63 9.84 9.07 8.48
CA GLY A 63 8.73 8.12 8.38
C GLY A 63 7.46 8.72 7.80
N TYR A 64 7.52 9.92 7.23
CA TYR A 64 6.37 10.62 6.65
C TYR A 64 6.62 10.98 5.18
N THR A 65 7.68 11.73 4.88
CA THR A 65 8.00 12.20 3.52
C THR A 65 9.35 11.71 3.00
N ASP A 66 10.12 10.99 3.80
CA ASP A 66 11.50 10.55 3.50
C ASP A 66 11.59 9.10 2.99
N TYR A 67 10.47 8.41 2.83
CA TYR A 67 10.44 7.11 2.16
C TYR A 67 10.84 7.25 0.68
N PRO A 68 11.84 6.49 0.20
CA PRO A 68 12.34 6.63 -1.16
C PRO A 68 11.39 6.00 -2.19
N PHE A 69 11.35 6.59 -3.38
CA PHE A 69 10.82 5.97 -4.59
C PHE A 69 11.76 4.86 -5.08
N TYR A 70 11.23 3.88 -5.82
CA TYR A 70 12.03 2.89 -6.52
C TYR A 70 12.71 3.54 -7.74
N GLN A 71 13.99 3.18 -8.00
CA GLN A 71 14.81 3.72 -9.09
C GLN A 71 14.99 2.69 -10.21
#